data_AF-A0A7X9ACG4-F1
#
_entry.id   AF-A0A7X9ACG4-F1
#
_cell.length_a   1.000
_cell.length_b   1.000
_cell.length_c   1.000
_cell.angle_alpha   90.00
_cell.angle_beta   90.00
_cell.angle_gamma   90.00
#
_symmetry.space_group_name_H-M   'P 1'
#
loop_
_entity.id
_entity.type
_entity.pdbx_description
1 polymer ?
#
loop_
_entity_poly.entity_id
_entity_poly.type
_entity_poly.pdbx_seq_one_letter_code
_entity_poly.pdbx_strand_id
1 'polypeptide(L)' 'EMFDVEQFLAGNIYELGKFAVTGRKATAQMLVDAYNKIIEECETDPSLKIHLGK' A
#
# COMPACT_ATOMS: atom_id res chain seq x y z
N GLU A 1 -5.74 15.36 13.16
CA GLU A 1 -6.67 14.26 12.89
C GLU A 1 -5.99 13.27 11.96
N MET A 2 -5.65 12.10 12.47
CA MET A 2 -5.06 11.01 11.70
C MET A 2 -6.22 10.27 11.04
N PHE A 3 -6.67 10.78 9.89
CA PHE A 3 -7.61 10.04 9.05
C PHE A 3 -6.81 8.93 8.38
N ASP A 4 -6.81 7.77 9.05
CA ASP A 4 -6.41 6.42 8.66
C ASP A 4 -5.65 6.29 7.34
N VAL A 5 -4.35 6.03 7.43
CA VAL A 5 -3.56 5.48 6.30
C VAL A 5 -4.26 4.22 5.77
N GLU A 6 -4.93 3.48 6.65
CA GLU A 6 -5.78 2.34 6.32
C GLU A 6 -6.95 2.69 5.39
N GLN A 7 -7.64 3.83 5.60
CA GLN A 7 -8.74 4.28 4.74
C GLN A 7 -8.21 4.74 3.37
N PHE A 8 -7.07 5.43 3.35
CA PHE A 8 -6.41 5.82 2.10
C PHE A 8 -5.98 4.59 1.29
N LEU A 9 -5.36 3.60 1.94
CA LEU A 9 -4.96 2.35 1.29
C LEU A 9 -6.19 1.54 0.83
N ALA A 10 -7.24 1.45 1.66
CA ALA A 10 -8.47 0.75 1.29
C ALA A 10 -9.15 1.38 0.07
N GLY A 11 -9.25 2.72 0.01
CA GLY A 11 -9.80 3.45 -1.12
C GLY A 11 -8.99 3.23 -2.41
N ASN A 12 -7.66 3.32 -2.32
CA ASN A 12 -6.79 3.11 -3.47
C ASN A 12 -6.81 1.65 -3.97
N ILE A 13 -6.82 0.65 -3.08
CA ILE A 13 -6.98 -0.76 -3.47
C ILE A 13 -8.32 -0.96 -4.18
N TYR A 14 -9.38 -0.32 -3.69
CA TYR A 14 -10.72 -0.43 -4.23
C TYR A 14 -10.82 0.18 -5.64
N GLU A 15 -10.32 1.40 -5.83
CA GLU A 15 -10.33 2.09 -7.12
C GLU A 15 -9.39 1.43 -8.15
N LEU A 16 -8.15 1.10 -7.76
CA LEU A 16 -7.17 0.50 -8.66
C LEU A 16 -7.48 -0.96 -8.98
N GLY A 17 -8.12 -1.68 -8.07
CA GLY A 17 -8.49 -3.09 -8.24
C GLY A 17 -9.66 -3.34 -9.19
N LYS A 18 -10.37 -2.29 -9.65
CA LYS A 18 -11.56 -2.36 -10.52
C LYS A 18 -12.55 -3.48 -10.14
N PHE A 19 -12.70 -3.79 -8.85
CA PHE A 19 -13.56 -4.86 -8.31
C PHE A 19 -13.28 -6.29 -8.82
N ALA A 20 -12.14 -6.56 -9.46
CA ALA A 20 -11.81 -7.91 -9.87
C ALA A 20 -11.30 -8.72 -8.66
N VAL A 21 -12.06 -9.74 -8.23
CA VAL A 21 -11.63 -10.70 -7.19
C VAL A 21 -10.27 -11.30 -7.56
N THR A 22 -10.06 -11.55 -8.85
CA THR A 22 -8.77 -11.81 -9.49
C THR A 22 -7.99 -10.51 -9.63
N GLY A 23 -7.17 -10.19 -8.63
CA GLY A 23 -6.32 -9.00 -8.70
C GLY A 23 -5.99 -8.38 -7.35
N ARG A 24 -6.85 -8.55 -6.33
CA ARG A 24 -6.67 -7.93 -5.00
C ARG A 24 -5.28 -8.13 -4.39
N LYS A 25 -4.75 -9.36 -4.42
CA LYS A 25 -3.40 -9.64 -3.90
C LYS A 25 -2.32 -8.95 -4.74
N ALA A 26 -2.48 -8.91 -6.07
CA ALA A 26 -1.55 -8.23 -6.97
C ALA A 26 -1.60 -6.70 -6.76
N THR A 27 -2.78 -6.10 -6.65
CA THR A 27 -2.97 -4.68 -6.36
C THR A 27 -2.42 -4.30 -4.98
N ALA A 28 -2.68 -5.11 -3.96
CA ALA A 28 -2.11 -4.89 -2.62
C ALA A 28 -0.58 -4.94 -2.65
N GLN A 29 0.02 -5.91 -3.37
CA GLN A 29 1.46 -5.97 -3.56
C GLN A 29 2.00 -4.71 -4.27
N MET A 30 1.35 -4.29 -5.37
CA MET A 30 1.76 -3.08 -6.10
C MET A 30 1.74 -1.82 -5.22
N LEU A 31 0.76 -1.71 -4.32
CA LEU A 31 0.67 -0.56 -3.41
C LEU A 31 1.74 -0.61 -2.32
N VAL A 32 2.03 -1.79 -1.77
CA VAL A 32 3.15 -1.98 -0.83
C VAL A 32 4.48 -1.63 -1.50
N ASP A 33 4.69 -2.07 -2.74
CA ASP A 33 5.91 -1.79 -3.49
C ASP A 33 6.05 -0.28 -3.77
N ALA A 34 4.97 0.38 -4.20
CA ALA A 34 4.96 1.82 -4.44
C ALA A 34 5.23 2.63 -3.17
N TYR A 35 4.61 2.26 -2.04
CA TYR A 35 4.84 2.90 -0.75
C TYR A 35 6.29 2.72 -0.29
N ASN A 36 6.81 1.49 -0.30
CA ASN A 36 8.17 1.21 0.13
C ASN A 36 9.21 1.93 -0.73
N LYS A 37 8.94 2.12 -2.03
CA LYS A 37 9.77 2.96 -2.90
C LYS A 37 9.81 4.42 -2.43
N ILE A 38 8.68 5.01 -2.05
CA ILE A 38 8.65 6.37 -1.50
C ILE A 38 9.48 6.45 -0.22
N ILE A 39 9.39 5.44 0.67
CA ILE A 39 10.20 5.38 1.88
C ILE A 39 11.70 5.33 1.54
N GLU A 40 12.10 4.53 0.54
CA GLU A 40 13.50 4.47 0.11
C GLU A 40 14.04 5.79 -0.45
N GLU A 41 13.20 6.53 -1.17
CA GLU A 41 13.60 7.78 -1.83
C GLU A 41 13.55 9.00 -0.89
N CYS A 42 12.62 9.00 0.07
CA CYS A 42 12.27 10.20 0.84
C CYS A 42 12.60 10.12 2.34
N GLU A 43 12.72 8.92 2.92
CA GLU A 43 12.84 8.73 4.37
C GLU A 43 14.17 8.07 4.76
N THR A 44 14.70 8.44 5.93
CA THR A 44 15.93 7.82 6.47
C THR A 44 15.64 6.64 7.40
N ASP A 45 14.41 6.51 7.89
CA ASP A 45 14.00 5.44 8.80
C ASP A 45 13.43 4.23 8.02
N PRO A 46 14.19 3.11 7.92
CA PRO A 46 13.75 1.94 7.19
C PRO A 46 12.63 1.17 7.90
N SER A 47 12.33 1.46 9.17
CA SER A 47 11.26 0.78 9.92
C SER A 47 9.86 1.15 9.42
N LEU A 48 9.74 2.23 8.64
CA LEU A 48 8.47 2.66 8.04
C LEU A 48 8.00 1.75 6.91
N LYS A 49 8.86 0.87 6.37
CA LYS A 49 8.48 -0.04 5.28
C LYS A 49 7.40 -1.04 5.71
N ILE A 50 6.45 -1.28 4.81
CA ILE A 50 5.40 -2.27 5.00
C ILE A 50 5.94 -3.65 4.63
N HIS A 51 5.78 -4.60 5.55
CA HIS A 51 6.09 -6.02 5.31
C HIS A 51 4.78 -6.82 5.27
N LEU A 52 4.50 -7.45 4.13
CA LEU A 52 3.37 -8.38 4.04
C LEU A 52 3.69 -9.64 4.85
N GLY A 53 2.90 -9.89 5.89
CA GLY A 53 2.96 -11.13 6.67
C GLY A 53 2.67 -12.36 5.82
N LYS A 54 3.16 -13.52 6.28
CA LYS A 54 2.87 -14.83 5.64
C LYS A 54 1.39 -15.20 5.73
#